data_AF-A0A7V6TV48-F1
#
_entry.id   AF-A0A7V6TV48-F1
#
_cell.length_a   1.000
_cell.length_b   1.000
_cell.length_c   1.000
_cell.angle_alpha   90.00
_cell.angle_beta   90.00
_cell.angle_gamma   90.00
#
_symmetry.space_group_name_H-M   'P 1'
#
loop_
_entity.id
_entity.type
_entity.pdbx_description
1 polymer ?
#
loop_
_entity_poly.entity_id
_entity_poly.type
_entity_poly.pdbx_seq_one_letter_code
_entity_poly.pdbx_strand_id
1 'polypeptide(L)' 'MEIWDVLDENGNKTGKVIEKTHQLPKGQYHLGVDVWIKNRKGEYLIQKRAPTKKRMPGKWMTTEIV' A
#
# COMPACT_ATOMS: atom_id res chain seq x y z
N MET A 1 -11.30 -1.38 10.94
CA MET A 1 -10.33 -2.49 10.97
C MET A 1 -10.20 -2.99 9.56
N GLU A 2 -8.99 -3.04 9.01
CA GLU A 2 -8.74 -3.39 7.59
C GLU A 2 -8.06 -4.75 7.54
N ILE A 3 -8.56 -5.64 6.69
CA ILE A 3 -8.16 -7.04 6.58
C ILE A 3 -7.61 -7.28 5.18
N TRP A 4 -6.46 -7.94 5.10
CA TRP A 4 -5.77 -8.27 3.86
C TRP A 4 -5.77 -9.77 3.62
N ASP A 5 -5.95 -10.15 2.35
CA ASP A 5 -5.58 -11.50 1.89
C ASP A 5 -4.07 -11.66 1.99
N VAL A 6 -3.63 -12.80 2.53
CA VAL A 6 -2.23 -13.18 2.56
C VAL A 6 -1.87 -13.87 1.25
N LEU A 7 -0.87 -13.34 0.56
CA LEU A 7 -0.36 -13.85 -0.70
C LEU A 7 0.99 -14.55 -0.51
N ASP A 8 1.25 -15.53 -1.38
CA ASP A 8 2.58 -16.10 -1.57
C ASP A 8 3.47 -15.19 -2.45
N GLU A 9 4.71 -15.60 -2.65
CA GLU A 9 5.70 -14.86 -3.47
C GLU A 9 5.32 -14.73 -4.95
N ASN A 10 4.42 -15.58 -5.45
CA ASN A 10 3.91 -15.53 -6.81
C ASN A 10 2.62 -14.69 -6.90
N GLY A 11 2.16 -14.11 -5.78
CA GLY A 11 0.95 -13.31 -5.71
C GLY A 11 -0.34 -14.13 -5.61
N ASN A 12 -0.27 -15.45 -5.39
CA ASN A 12 -1.45 -16.28 -5.23
C ASN A 12 -1.99 -16.18 -3.79
N LYS A 13 -3.32 -16.22 -3.64
CA LYS A 13 -3.95 -16.25 -2.32
C LYS A 13 -3.60 -17.54 -1.59
N THR A 14 -3.18 -17.42 -0.34
CA THR A 14 -2.88 -18.57 0.55
C THR A 14 -4.13 -19.12 1.26
N GLY A 15 -5.28 -18.45 1.11
CA GLY A 15 -6.52 -18.73 1.85
C GLY A 15 -6.54 -18.17 3.28
N LYS A 16 -5.45 -17.51 3.72
CA LYS A 16 -5.36 -16.84 5.03
C LYS A 16 -5.61 -15.35 4.88
N VAL A 17 -6.02 -14.72 5.97
CA VAL A 17 -6.18 -13.27 6.09
C VAL A 17 -5.41 -12.75 7.29
N ILE A 18 -5.04 -11.47 7.24
CA ILE A 18 -4.35 -10.77 8.33
C ILE A 18 -4.87 -9.35 8.47
N GLU A 19 -4.92 -8.82 9.68
CA GLU A 19 -5.21 -7.40 9.86
C GLU A 19 -3.99 -6.55 9.52
N LYS A 20 -4.21 -5.41 8.86
CA LYS A 20 -3.17 -4.44 8.51
C LYS A 20 -2.30 -3.94 9.65
N THR A 21 -2.83 -3.97 10.87
CA THR A 21 -2.13 -3.57 12.09
C THR A 21 -1.00 -4.53 12.45
N HIS A 22 -1.10 -5.79 12.03
CA HIS A 22 -0.15 -6.85 12.27
C HIS A 22 0.94 -6.89 11.20
N GLN A 23 2.12 -7.39 11.59
CA GLN A 23 3.23 -7.56 10.66
C GLN A 23 3.02 -8.83 9.84
N LEU A 24 3.20 -8.73 8.51
CA LEU A 24 3.23 -9.89 7.65
C LEU A 24 4.44 -10.78 8.00
N PRO A 25 4.23 -12.10 8.17
CA PRO A 25 5.32 -13.06 8.31
C PRO A 25 6.28 -13.02 7.12
N LYS A 26 7.53 -13.48 7.35
CA LYS A 26 8.53 -13.59 6.28
C LYS A 26 8.01 -14.51 5.16
N GLY A 27 8.16 -14.07 3.91
CA GLY A 27 7.69 -14.82 2.73
C GLY A 27 6.18 -14.71 2.48
N GLN A 28 5.48 -13.82 3.19
CA GLN A 28 4.07 -13.51 2.96
C GLN A 28 3.91 -12.06 2.51
N TYR A 29 2.93 -11.84 1.65
CA TYR A 29 2.71 -10.57 0.98
C TYR A 29 1.24 -10.14 1.10
N HIS A 30 0.98 -8.86 0.90
CA HIS A 30 -0.36 -8.34 0.62
C HIS A 30 -0.29 -7.58 -0.70
N LEU A 31 -1.42 -7.45 -1.39
CA LEU A 31 -1.50 -6.65 -2.61
C LEU A 31 -1.60 -5.16 -2.23
N GLY A 32 -0.77 -4.32 -2.85
CA GLY A 32 -0.86 -2.87 -2.77
C GLY A 32 -1.03 -2.26 -4.16
N VAL A 33 -1.67 -1.09 -4.24
CA VAL A 33 -1.92 -0.38 -5.49
C VAL A 33 -1.44 1.07 -5.38
N ASP A 34 -0.63 1.51 -6.34
CA ASP A 34 -0.25 2.91 -6.50
C ASP A 34 -0.99 3.52 -7.70
N VAL A 35 -1.66 4.64 -7.45
CA VAL A 35 -2.39 5.41 -8.46
C VAL A 35 -1.56 6.61 -8.90
N TRP A 36 -1.34 6.68 -10.21
CA TRP A 36 -0.68 7.80 -10.87
C TRP A 36 -1.72 8.68 -11.56
N ILE A 37 -1.97 9.85 -11.00
CA ILE A 37 -2.95 10.79 -11.54
C ILE A 37 -2.20 11.82 -12.38
N LYS A 38 -2.55 11.91 -13.67
CA LYS A 38 -1.98 12.84 -14.63
C LYS A 38 -3.04 13.84 -15.11
N ASN A 39 -2.73 15.12 -15.08
CA ASN A 39 -3.64 16.16 -15.58
C ASN A 39 -3.48 16.36 -17.10
N ARG A 40 -4.32 17.20 -17.71
CA ARG A 40 -4.29 17.48 -19.17
C ARG A 40 -3.00 18.17 -19.65
N LYS A 41 -2.22 18.78 -18.74
CA LYS A 41 -0.91 19.38 -19.05
C LYS A 41 0.22 18.35 -18.99
N GLY A 42 -0.07 17.14 -18.54
CA GLY A 42 0.88 16.06 -18.42
C GLY A 42 1.67 16.03 -17.10
N GLU A 43 1.23 16.79 -16.10
CA GLU A 43 1.83 16.82 -14.77
C GLU A 43 1.24 15.72 -13.88
N TYR A 44 2.04 15.18 -12.97
CA TYR A 44 1.61 14.15 -12.02
C TYR A 44 1.24 14.74 -10.66
N LEU A 45 0.15 14.26 -10.07
CA LEU A 45 -0.19 14.56 -8.68
C LEU A 45 0.72 13.76 -7.75
N ILE A 46 1.51 14.46 -6.94
CA ILE A 46 2.34 13.89 -5.88
C ILE A 46 1.87 14.44 -4.54
N GLN A 47 1.69 13.57 -3.55
CA GLN A 47 1.25 13.94 -2.20
C GLN A 47 2.41 13.90 -1.21
N LYS A 48 2.41 14.81 -0.23
CA LYS A 48 3.28 14.73 0.95
C LYS A 48 2.50 14.11 2.10
N ARG A 49 2.98 12.99 2.63
CA ARG A 49 2.29 12.26 3.70
C ARG A 49 2.24 13.06 5.00
N ALA A 50 1.11 13.00 5.69
CA ALA A 50 0.96 13.61 7.01
C ALA A 50 2.01 13.06 8.02
N PRO A 51 2.52 13.89 8.95
CA PRO A 51 3.48 13.45 9.97
C PRO A 51 2.93 12.36 10.90
N THR A 52 1.61 12.27 11.05
CA THR A 52 0.93 11.31 11.92
C THR A 52 0.82 9.91 11.33
N LYS A 53 1.22 9.71 10.06
CA LYS A 53 1.17 8.38 9.44
C LYS A 53 2.22 7.45 10.04
N LYS A 54 1.80 6.27 10.49
CA LYS A 54 2.69 5.20 11.02
C LYS A 54 3.79 4.81 10.02
N ARG A 55 3.45 4.70 8.73
CA ARG A 55 4.41 4.38 7.66
C ARG A 55 4.83 5.65 6.92
N MET A 56 6.14 5.86 6.78
CA MET A 56 6.78 6.91 5.97
C MET A 56 6.24 8.33 6.20
N PRO A 57 6.20 8.84 7.44
CA PRO A 57 5.68 10.19 7.70
C PRO A 57 6.49 11.27 6.96
N GLY A 58 5.81 12.28 6.42
CA GLY A 58 6.44 13.45 5.76
C GLY A 58 7.07 13.19 4.38
N LYS A 59 7.01 11.96 3.86
CA LYS A 59 7.57 11.61 2.54
C LYS A 59 6.65 12.02 1.39
N TRP A 60 7.25 12.37 0.26
CA TRP A 60 6.56 12.59 -1.01
C TRP A 60 6.36 11.25 -1.72
N MET A 61 5.14 10.99 -2.20
CA MET A 61 4.79 9.75 -2.88
C MET A 61 3.57 9.92 -3.79
N THR A 62 3.30 8.90 -4.60
CA THR A 62 2.07 8.69 -5.36
C THR A 62 0.86 8.45 -4.45
N THR A 63 -0.35 8.46 -5.03
CA THR A 63 -1.55 8.12 -4.28
C THR A 63 -1.60 6.61 -4.08
N GLU A 64 -1.18 6.15 -2.92
CA GLU A 64 -1.20 4.74 -2.54
C GLU A 64 -2.57 4.35 -1.96
N ILE A 65 -3.11 3.24 -2.46
CA ILE A 65 -4.24 2.51 -1.91
C ILE A 65 -3.70 1.15 -1.43
N VAL A 66 -3.88 0.91 -0.14
CA VAL A 66 -3.54 -0.33 0.57
C VAL A 66 -4.83 -1.01 1.00
#